data_AF-A0A2V8VDE2-F1
#
_entry.id   AF-A0A2V8VDE2-F1
#
_cell.length_a   1.000
_cell.length_b   1.000
_cell.length_c   1.000
_cell.angle_alpha   90.00
_cell.angle_beta   90.00
_cell.angle_gamma   90.00
#
_symmetry.space_group_name_H-M   'P 1'
#
loop_
_entity.id
_entity.type
_entity.pdbx_description
1 polymer ?
#
loop_
_entity_poly.entity_id
_entity_poly.type
_entity_poly.pdbx_seq_one_letter_code
_entity_poly.pdbx_strand_id
1 'polypeptide(L)'
;MIRWISIALRRQVSFDRLLARLFREESAPWVLKGGYALELRFKAARSTVDIDLTLQGVVAATSAGDDTNHVVPRRSAGTAHGAVNAV
;
A
#
# COMPACT_ATOMS: atom_id res chain seq x y z
N MET A 1 -9.60 19.12 23.71
CA MET A 1 -8.29 18.45 23.89
C MET A 1 -8.40 16.92 23.99
N ILE A 2 -9.32 16.36 24.80
CA ILE A 2 -9.49 14.91 25.04
C ILE A 2 -9.80 14.08 23.76
N ARG A 3 -10.63 14.62 22.86
CA ARG A 3 -11.00 13.94 21.60
C ARG A 3 -9.81 13.70 20.67
N TRP A 4 -8.82 14.59 20.70
CA TRP A 4 -7.59 14.51 19.88
C TRP A 4 -6.58 13.51 20.45
N ILE A 5 -6.42 13.46 21.77
CA ILE A 5 -5.56 12.46 22.42
C ILE A 5 -6.06 11.04 22.16
N SER A 6 -7.38 10.86 22.21
CA SER A 6 -7.98 9.54 22.09
C SER A 6 -8.03 9.05 20.64
N ILE A 7 -8.13 9.94 19.63
CA ILE A 7 -7.97 9.53 18.22
C ILE A 7 -6.52 9.16 17.90
N ALA A 8 -5.53 9.86 18.44
CA ALA A 8 -4.12 9.53 18.24
C ALA A 8 -3.77 8.16 18.85
N LEU A 9 -4.22 7.90 20.09
CA LEU A 9 -3.99 6.61 20.73
C LEU A 9 -4.68 5.45 19.99
N ARG A 10 -5.94 5.65 19.56
CA ARG A 10 -6.66 4.63 18.77
C ARG A 10 -5.96 4.34 17.45
N ARG A 11 -5.39 5.35 16.80
CA ARG A 11 -4.63 5.18 15.56
C ARG A 11 -3.36 4.37 15.80
N GLN A 12 -2.58 4.74 16.82
CA GLN A 12 -1.37 4.01 17.18
C GLN A 12 -1.66 2.53 17.45
N VAL A 13 -2.67 2.23 18.27
CA VAL A 13 -3.07 0.84 18.54
C VAL A 13 -3.51 0.11 17.26
N SER A 14 -4.22 0.79 16.35
CA SER A 14 -4.64 0.19 15.08
C SER A 14 -3.45 -0.14 14.18
N PHE A 15 -2.48 0.77 14.09
CA PHE A 15 -1.27 0.59 13.30
C PHE A 15 -0.38 -0.51 13.87
N ASP A 16 -0.20 -0.56 15.18
CA ASP A 16 0.57 -1.62 15.84
C ASP A 16 -0.07 -3.00 15.59
N ARG A 17 -1.40 -3.10 15.67
CA ARG A 17 -2.12 -4.34 15.37
C ARG A 17 -2.02 -4.74 13.90
N LEU A 18 -2.04 -3.77 12.98
CA LEU A 18 -1.86 -4.02 11.56
C LEU A 18 -0.44 -4.54 11.28
N LEU A 19 0.58 -3.85 11.79
CA LEU A 19 1.97 -4.25 11.61
C LEU A 19 2.25 -5.63 12.22
N ALA A 20 1.75 -5.91 13.42
CA ALA A 20 1.89 -7.23 14.03
C ALA A 20 1.28 -8.35 13.19
N ARG A 21 0.24 -8.07 12.39
CA ARG A 21 -0.37 -9.03 11.47
C ARG A 21 0.41 -9.17 10.17
N LEU A 22 0.82 -8.05 9.57
CA LEU A 22 1.54 -8.06 8.30
C LEU A 22 2.94 -8.67 8.42
N PHE A 23 3.62 -8.45 9.55
CA PHE A 23 4.97 -8.94 9.83
C PHE A 23 4.96 -10.17 10.75
N ARG A 24 3.83 -10.89 10.83
CA ARG A 24 3.71 -12.09 11.66
C ARG A 24 4.64 -13.20 11.19
N GLU A 25 4.82 -13.32 9.88
CA GLU A 25 5.67 -14.31 9.23
C GLU A 25 7.01 -13.67 8.87
N GLU A 26 8.13 -14.37 9.10
CA GLU A 26 9.47 -13.84 8.78
C GLU A 26 9.64 -13.56 7.28
N SER A 27 8.94 -14.33 6.43
CA SER A 27 8.90 -14.16 4.97
C SER A 27 7.82 -13.19 4.50
N ALA A 28 7.26 -12.37 5.39
CA ALA A 28 6.28 -11.37 5.02
C ALA A 28 6.83 -10.45 3.92
N PRO A 29 6.18 -10.35 2.75
CA PRO A 29 6.70 -9.56 1.63
C PRO A 29 6.51 -8.04 1.84
N TRP A 30 6.14 -7.60 3.04
CA TRP A 30 5.84 -6.21 3.34
C TRP A 30 7.09 -5.46 3.81
N VAL A 31 7.24 -4.23 3.36
CA VAL A 31 8.27 -3.29 3.85
C VAL A 31 7.60 -2.03 4.34
N LEU A 32 7.78 -1.72 5.61
CA LEU A 32 7.35 -0.47 6.21
C LEU A 32 8.32 0.66 5.85
N LYS A 33 7.78 1.76 5.34
CA LYS A 33 8.52 2.94 4.90
C LYS A 33 7.85 4.22 5.41
N GLY A 34 8.37 5.35 4.96
CA GLY A 34 7.74 6.65 5.15
C GLY A 34 7.82 7.18 6.58
N GLY A 35 6.91 8.09 6.91
CA GLY A 35 6.92 8.82 8.18
C GLY A 35 6.73 7.91 9.40
N TYR A 36 5.82 6.92 9.30
CA TYR A 36 5.54 6.02 10.42
C TYR A 36 6.74 5.11 10.75
N ALA A 37 7.52 4.70 9.74
CA ALA A 37 8.77 3.97 9.97
C ALA A 37 9.79 4.80 10.78
N LEU A 38 9.85 6.11 10.51
CA LEU A 38 10.72 7.02 11.24
C LEU A 38 10.21 7.26 12.67
N GLU A 39 8.90 7.35 12.88
CA GLU A 39 8.30 7.44 14.22
C GLU A 39 8.62 6.24 15.11
N LEU A 40 8.60 5.03 14.55
CA LEU A 40 8.99 3.83 15.30
C LEU A 40 10.49 3.83 15.63
N ARG A 41 11.33 4.45 14.79
CA ARG A 41 12.79 4.42 14.94
C ARG A 41 13.34 5.59 15.75
N PHE A 42 12.70 6.75 15.75
CA PHE A 42 13.19 7.97 16.36
C PHE A 42 12.13 8.67 17.23
N LYS A 43 12.49 8.98 18.47
CA LYS A 43 11.60 9.67 19.43
C LYS A 43 11.20 11.10 19.01
N ALA A 44 11.98 11.73 18.14
CA ALA A 44 11.77 13.11 17.69
C ALA A 44 11.17 13.21 16.28
N ALA A 45 10.67 12.12 15.70
CA ALA A 45 10.03 12.15 14.40
C ALA A 45 8.70 12.91 14.45
N ARG A 46 8.35 13.58 13.34
CA ARG A 46 7.04 14.22 13.17
C ARG A 46 5.96 13.16 13.13
N SER A 47 4.87 13.36 13.88
CA SER A 47 3.69 12.50 13.81
C SER A 47 3.02 12.55 12.43
N THR A 48 2.67 11.38 11.92
CA THR A 48 1.91 11.14 10.70
C THR A 48 0.58 10.43 11.00
N VAL A 49 -0.33 10.53 10.04
CA VAL A 49 -1.60 9.81 10.03
C VAL A 49 -1.59 8.70 8.97
N ASP A 50 -0.58 8.68 8.10
CA ASP A 50 -0.44 7.76 6.98
C ASP A 50 0.49 6.58 7.34
N ILE A 51 0.30 5.45 6.67
CA ILE A 51 1.19 4.28 6.76
C ILE A 51 1.60 3.84 5.36
N ASP A 52 2.91 3.87 5.08
CA ASP A 52 3.46 3.56 3.77
C ASP A 52 4.05 2.15 3.76
N LEU A 53 3.48 1.28 2.92
CA LEU A 53 3.92 -0.10 2.75
C LEU A 53 4.31 -0.36 1.29
N THR A 54 5.37 -1.13 1.08
CA THR A 54 5.73 -1.65 -0.25
C THR A 54 5.85 -3.16 -0.21
N LEU A 55 5.46 -3.83 -1.29
CA LEU A 55 5.71 -5.25 -1.47
C LEU A 55 7.15 -5.46 -1.99
N GLN A 56 7.98 -6.21 -1.26
CA GLN A 56 9.20 -6.78 -1.82
C GLN A 56 8.79 -7.87 -2.80
N GLY A 57 9.32 -7.77 -4.03
CA GLY A 57 8.85 -8.51 -5.19
C GLY A 57 8.43 -9.94 -4.85
N VAL A 58 7.22 -10.29 -5.27
CA VAL A 58 6.83 -11.69 -5.41
C VAL A 58 7.86 -12.30 -6.36
N VAL A 59 8.92 -12.90 -5.82
CA VAL A 59 9.70 -13.87 -6.58
C VAL A 59 8.71 -15.01 -6.73
N ALA A 60 7.93 -14.93 -7.81
CA ALA A 60 7.08 -16.02 -8.25
C ALA A 60 8.00 -17.23 -8.31
N ALA A 61 7.80 -18.16 -7.37
CA ALA A 61 8.23 -19.52 -7.57
C ALA A 61 7.70 -19.89 -8.95
N THR A 62 8.61 -20.03 -9.90
CA THR A 62 8.33 -20.12 -11.32
C THR A 62 7.36 -21.26 -11.59
N SER A 63 6.15 -20.94 -12.04
CA SER A 63 5.48 -21.58 -13.18
C SER A 63 4.12 -20.92 -13.44
N ALA A 64 3.97 -20.39 -14.66
CA ALA A 64 2.75 -19.92 -15.31
C ALA A 64 2.05 -18.70 -14.67
N GLY A 65 1.80 -17.71 -15.51
CA GLY A 65 1.38 -16.37 -15.11
C GLY A 65 0.07 -16.32 -14.34
N ASP A 66 0.00 -15.41 -13.39
CA ASP A 66 -1.24 -14.78 -12.97
C ASP A 66 -0.93 -13.42 -12.35
N ASP A 67 -1.83 -12.48 -12.59
CA ASP A 67 -1.69 -11.03 -12.51
C ASP A 67 -1.25 -10.49 -11.14
N THR A 68 -0.06 -9.88 -11.08
CA THR A 68 0.27 -8.96 -9.98
C THR A 68 -0.13 -7.52 -10.33
N ASN A 69 -1.14 -7.06 -9.59
CA ASN A 69 -1.56 -5.67 -9.40
C ASN A 69 -2.22 -4.97 -10.62
N HIS A 70 -3.55 -5.03 -10.67
CA HIS A 70 -4.36 -4.28 -11.63
C HIS A 70 -4.27 -2.77 -11.31
N VAL A 71 -3.30 -2.07 -11.92
CA VAL A 71 -3.31 -0.62 -12.03
C VAL A 71 -4.55 -0.25 -12.84
N VAL A 72 -5.56 0.37 -12.21
CA VAL A 72 -6.81 0.77 -12.88
C VAL A 72 -6.50 1.81 -13.96
N PRO A 73 -6.64 1.49 -15.27
CA PRO A 73 -6.41 2.48 -16.31
C PRO A 73 -7.61 3.43 -16.36
N ARG A 74 -7.37 4.73 -16.20
CA ARG A 74 -8.40 5.76 -16.45
C ARG A 74 -8.94 5.58 -17.87
N ARG A 75 -10.26 5.36 -18.00
CA ARG A 75 -10.94 5.33 -19.29
C ARG A 75 -11.00 6.75 -19.87
N SER A 76 -10.14 7.04 -20.84
CA SER A 76 -10.27 8.20 -21.72
C SER A 76 -11.35 7.92 -22.75
N ALA A 77 -12.32 8.84 -22.86
CA ALA A 77 -13.45 8.73 -23.77
C ALA A 77 -13.02 8.75 -25.25
N GLY A 78 -13.68 7.87 -26.02
CA GLY A 78 -13.84 7.75 -27.46
C GLY A 78 -13.03 8.62 -28.43
N THR A 79 -12.36 7.96 -29.38
CA THR A 79 -12.35 8.36 -30.80
C THR A 79 -12.11 7.11 -31.64
N ALA A 80 -13.15 6.63 -32.34
CA ALA A 80 -13.02 5.61 -33.37
C ALA A 80 -13.24 6.29 -34.73
N HIS A 81 -12.17 6.38 -35.53
CA HIS A 81 -12.27 6.60 -36.97
C HIS A 81 -11.55 5.43 -37.63
N GLY A 82 -12.32 4.55 -38.27
CA GLY A 82 -11.83 3.38 -38.98
C GLY A 82 -12.67 3.16 -40.22
N ALA A 83 -12.11 3.51 -41.36
CA ALA A 83 -12.65 3.25 -42.69
C ALA A 83 -12.77 1.74 -42.91
N VAL A 84 -13.89 1.32 -43.52
CA VAL A 84 -14.11 -0.04 -44.01
C VAL A 84 -14.13 0.00 -45.54
N ASN A 85 -13.24 -0.77 -46.17
CA ASN A 85 -13.32 -1.10 -47.58
C ASN A 85 -14.51 -2.05 -47.79
N ALA A 86 -15.43 -1.68 -48.68
CA ALA A 86 -16.48 -2.55 -49.18
C ALA A 86 -16.03 -3.19 -50.51
N VAL A 87 -16.43 -4.45 -50.68
CA VAL A 87 -16.46 -5.20 -51.96
C VAL A 87 -17.39 -4.52 -52.94
#